data_AF-A0A3L7VT58-F1
#
_entry.id   AF-A0A3L7VT58-F1
#
_cell.length_a   1.000
_cell.length_b   1.000
_cell.length_c   1.000
_cell.angle_alpha   90.00
_cell.angle_beta   90.00
_cell.angle_gamma   90.00
#
_symmetry.space_group_name_H-M   'P 1'
#
loop_
_entity.id
_entity.type
_entity.pdbx_description
1 polymer ?
#
loop_
_entity_poly.entity_id
_entity_poly.type
_entity_poly.pdbx_seq_one_letter_code
_entity_poly.pdbx_strand_id
1 'polypeptide(L)' 'GGIEFWGGSFVADPFGRILAQASASREAVMLVDCDFGLIEETRRNWPFFRDRRIDLYEPLSKRFIP' A
#
# COMPACT_ATOMS: atom_id res chain seq x y z
N GLY A 1 -7.71 28.54 -15.01
CA GLY A 1 -7.40 27.69 -13.86
C GLY A 1 -7.85 26.30 -14.18
N GLY A 2 -6.91 25.38 -14.40
CA GLY A 2 -7.20 23.97 -14.69
C GLY A 2 -6.76 23.08 -13.52
N ILE A 3 -6.98 21.78 -13.67
CA ILE A 3 -6.46 20.76 -12.74
C ILE A 3 -5.06 20.38 -13.19
N GLU A 4 -4.11 20.40 -12.26
CA GLU A 4 -2.79 19.83 -12.46
C GLU A 4 -2.79 18.41 -11.90
N PHE A 5 -2.40 17.43 -12.72
CA PHE A 5 -2.26 16.04 -12.28
C PHE A 5 -0.85 15.82 -11.72
N TRP A 6 -0.77 15.32 -10.49
CA TRP A 6 0.45 15.29 -9.67
C TRP A 6 1.33 14.04 -9.87
N GLY A 7 1.07 13.25 -10.91
CA GLY A 7 1.81 12.02 -11.22
C GLY A 7 2.06 11.16 -9.98
N GLY A 8 3.35 10.84 -9.74
CA GLY A 8 3.77 10.29 -8.45
C GLY A 8 3.40 8.83 -8.22
N SER A 9 3.08 8.07 -9.27
CA SER A 9 2.94 6.62 -9.20
C SER A 9 4.17 6.01 -8.52
N PHE A 10 3.99 4.99 -7.68
CA PHE A 10 5.09 4.38 -6.93
C PHE A 10 4.84 2.89 -6.69
N VAL A 11 5.91 2.17 -6.34
CA VAL A 11 5.86 0.77 -5.88
C VAL A 11 6.43 0.74 -4.47
N ALA A 12 5.73 0.08 -3.54
CA ALA A 12 6.20 -0.15 -2.19
C ALA A 12 6.31 -1.66 -1.90
N ASP A 13 7.31 -2.03 -1.09
CA ASP A 13 7.45 -3.40 -0.59
C ASP A 13 6.45 -3.70 0.56
N PRO A 14 6.32 -4.96 1.01
CA PRO A 14 5.43 -5.32 2.12
C PRO A 14 5.74 -4.67 3.47
N PHE A 15 6.95 -4.10 3.65
CA PHE A 15 7.32 -3.30 4.82
C PHE A 15 6.98 -1.81 4.66
N GLY A 16 6.42 -1.41 3.50
CA GLY A 16 6.06 -0.03 3.19
C GLY A 16 7.22 0.82 2.67
N ARG A 17 8.36 0.22 2.32
CA ARG A 17 9.49 0.96 1.71
C ARG A 17 9.18 1.26 0.25
N ILE A 18 9.43 2.49 -0.19
CA ILE A 18 9.27 2.88 -1.60
C ILE A 18 10.45 2.32 -2.41
N LEU A 19 10.16 1.44 -3.36
CA LEU A 19 11.13 0.82 -4.27
C LEU A 19 11.41 1.70 -5.49
N ALA A 20 10.38 2.38 -5.99
CA ALA A 20 10.47 3.36 -7.08
C ALA A 20 9.31 4.35 -7.01
N GLN A 21 9.53 5.57 -7.50
CA GLN A 21 8.51 6.61 -7.59
C GLN A 21 8.73 7.45 -8.85
N ALA A 22 7.65 7.67 -9.61
CA ALA A 22 7.65 8.46 -10.82
C ALA A 22 7.64 9.96 -10.49
N SER A 23 8.04 10.77 -11.46
CA SER A 23 7.94 12.23 -11.37
C SER A 23 6.50 12.68 -11.13
N ALA A 24 6.32 13.78 -10.41
CA ALA A 24 5.03 14.44 -10.25
C ALA A 24 4.61 15.24 -11.49
N SER A 25 5.56 15.59 -12.36
CA SER A 25 5.35 16.56 -13.46
C SER A 25 5.89 16.10 -14.82
N ARG A 26 6.41 14.87 -14.91
CA ARG A 26 6.98 14.33 -16.16
C ARG A 26 6.41 12.96 -16.46
N GLU A 27 6.23 12.67 -17.74
CA GLU A 27 5.89 11.33 -18.22
C GLU A 27 7.01 10.34 -17.85
N ALA A 28 6.62 9.13 -17.46
CA ALA A 28 7.55 8.09 -17.06
C ALA A 28 6.97 6.69 -17.30
N VAL A 29 7.84 5.75 -17.66
CA VAL A 29 7.59 4.31 -17.57
C VAL A 29 8.54 3.75 -16.53
N MET A 30 8.00 3.12 -15.49
CA MET A 30 8.79 2.50 -14.43
C MET A 30 8.70 0.98 -14.54
N LEU A 31 9.85 0.33 -14.50
CA LEU A 31 9.99 -1.10 -14.34
C LEU A 31 10.63 -1.35 -12.98
N VAL A 32 10.01 -2.20 -12.17
CA VAL A 32 10.45 -2.47 -10.79
C VAL A 32 10.43 -3.97 -10.58
N ASP A 33 11.56 -4.53 -10.17
CA ASP A 33 11.64 -5.93 -9.78
C ASP A 33 11.01 -6.12 -8.39
N CYS A 34 10.07 -7.05 -8.29
CA CYS A 34 9.37 -7.36 -7.06
C CYS A 34 9.77 -8.75 -6.56
N ASP A 35 10.44 -8.82 -5.41
CA ASP A 35 10.70 -10.09 -4.74
C ASP A 35 9.47 -10.54 -3.93
N PHE A 36 8.78 -11.57 -4.43
CA PHE A 36 7.62 -12.13 -3.74
C PHE A 36 7.97 -12.93 -2.49
N GLY A 37 9.22 -13.34 -2.31
CA GLY A 37 9.69 -14.00 -1.10
C GLY A 37 9.52 -13.13 0.15
N LEU A 38 9.64 -11.80 0.00
CA LEU A 38 9.45 -10.84 1.08
C LEU A 38 8.04 -10.86 1.68
N ILE A 39 7.02 -11.27 0.92
CA ILE A 39 5.64 -11.34 1.42
C ILE A 39 5.54 -12.33 2.58
N GLU A 40 6.14 -13.51 2.42
CA GLU A 40 6.13 -14.56 3.45
C GLU A 40 6.99 -14.17 4.64
N GLU A 41 8.16 -13.56 4.40
CA GLU A 41 9.00 -13.03 5.47
C GLU A 41 8.26 -11.99 6.32
N THR A 42 7.66 -10.99 5.69
CA THR A 42 6.93 -9.93 6.40
C THR A 42 5.76 -10.50 7.18
N ARG A 43 4.99 -11.44 6.62
CA ARG A 43 3.84 -12.06 7.32
C ARG A 43 4.24 -12.91 8.52
N ARG A 44 5.41 -13.55 8.48
CA ARG A 44 5.94 -14.31 9.63
C ARG A 44 6.44 -13.37 10.72
N ASN A 45 7.14 -12.31 10.34
CA ASN A 45 7.70 -11.34 11.28
C ASN A 45 6.62 -10.46 11.92
N TRP A 46 5.63 -10.04 11.14
CA TRP A 46 4.48 -9.22 11.58
C TRP A 46 3.17 -9.99 11.34
N PRO A 47 2.72 -10.80 12.32
CA PRO A 47 1.61 -11.73 12.15
C PRO A 47 0.23 -11.05 12.22
N PHE A 48 0.05 -9.94 11.50
CA PHE A 48 -1.20 -9.19 11.48
C PHE A 48 -2.41 -10.08 11.18
N PHE A 49 -2.30 -11.01 10.23
CA PHE A 49 -3.42 -11.91 9.90
C PHE A 49 -3.88 -12.77 11.08
N ARG A 50 -2.95 -13.21 11.94
CA ARG A 50 -3.25 -13.99 13.15
C ARG A 50 -3.92 -13.12 14.21
N ASP A 51 -3.42 -11.89 14.38
CA ASP A 51 -3.78 -11.04 15.52
C ASP A 51 -4.99 -10.11 15.25
N ARG A 52 -5.59 -10.18 14.05
CA ARG A 52 -6.82 -9.44 13.71
C ARG A 52 -7.96 -9.83 14.65
N ARG A 53 -8.52 -8.84 15.34
CA ARG A 53 -9.80 -8.95 16.09
C ARG A 53 -10.99 -8.82 15.16
N ILE A 54 -11.17 -9.81 14.28
CA ILE A 54 -12.23 -9.81 13.26
C ILE A 54 -13.64 -9.77 13.87
N ASP A 55 -13.78 -10.26 15.11
CA ASP A 55 -15.00 -10.20 15.91
C ASP A 55 -15.44 -8.75 16.21
N LEU A 56 -14.50 -7.80 16.20
CA LEU A 56 -14.76 -6.38 16.45
C LEU A 56 -14.92 -5.56 15.17
N TYR A 57 -14.91 -6.16 13.98
CA TYR A 57 -14.87 -5.42 12.70
C TYR A 57 -16.23 -5.05 12.13
N GLU A 58 -17.33 -5.57 12.69
CA GLU A 58 -18.68 -5.23 12.23
C GLU A 58 -18.91 -3.72 12.04
N PRO A 59 -18.45 -2.83 12.94
CA PRO A 59 -18.70 -1.39 12.81
C PRO A 59 -17.99 -0.74 11.61
N LEU A 60 -16.93 -1.33 11.05
CA LEU A 60 -16.22 -0.81 9.87
C LEU A 60 -17.11 -0.72 8.62
N SER A 61 -18.18 -1.53 8.57
CA SER A 61 -19.17 -1.50 7.49
C SER A 61 -20.19 -0.37 7.61
N LYS A 62 -20.21 0.34 8.74
CA LYS A 62 -21.19 1.38 9.02
C LYS A 62 -20.63 2.74 8.58
N ARG A 63 -21.49 3.56 7.95
CA ARG A 63 -21.12 4.94 7.58
C ARG A 63 -20.90 5.83 8.81
N PHE A 64 -21.62 5.56 9.88
CA PHE A 64 -21.61 6.29 11.15
C PHE A 64 -22.08 5.37 12.28
N ILE A 65 -21.56 5.57 13.49
CA ILE A 65 -21.96 4.86 14.71
C ILE A 65 -22.45 5.93 15.68
N PRO A 66 -23.75 5.93 16.05
CA PRO A 66 -24.35 6.92 16.93
C PRO A 66 -23.87 6.80 18.39
#